data_AF-A0A973GA96-F1
#
_entry.id   AF-A0A973GA96-F1
#
_cell.length_a   1.000
_cell.length_b   1.000
_cell.length_c   1.000
_cell.angle_alpha   90.00
_cell.angle_beta   90.00
_cell.angle_gamma   90.00
#
_symmetry.space_group_name_H-M   'P 1'
#
loop_
_entity.id
_entity.type
_entity.pdbx_description
1 polymer ?
#
loop_
_entity_poly.entity_id
_entity_poly.type
_entity_poly.pdbx_seq_one_letter_code
_entity_poly.pdbx_strand_id
1 'polypeptide(L)'
;LGGTYPLSFFRLASHRPWDTVTTMLSPTSVWNPLRTQDPEVDDLIARIQASTGSEQDALFRELNDYVIEQAWFVPWDEPEIAYVTSTDIIAVQEAYSAIPPLYNFAPAN
;
A
#
# COMPACT_ATOMS: atom_id res chain seq x y z
N LEU A 1 1.71 17.64 -3.35
CA LEU A 1 1.74 17.06 -4.72
C LEU A 1 0.80 17.86 -5.65
N GLY A 2 0.98 19.17 -5.80
CA GLY A 2 0.06 20.04 -6.59
C GLY A 2 0.47 20.23 -8.06
N GLY A 3 1.24 19.31 -8.64
CA GLY A 3 1.74 19.42 -10.02
C GLY A 3 2.86 20.46 -10.27
N THR A 4 3.30 21.19 -9.23
CA THR A 4 4.36 22.20 -9.35
C THR A 4 5.74 21.61 -9.59
N TYR A 5 5.98 20.38 -9.13
CA TYR A 5 7.24 19.66 -9.30
C TYR A 5 6.97 18.34 -10.04
N PRO A 6 7.87 17.92 -10.96
CA PRO A 6 7.69 16.70 -11.75
C PRO A 6 7.89 15.42 -10.92
N LEU A 7 8.59 15.53 -9.79
CA LEU A 7 8.87 14.44 -8.86
C LEU A 7 8.75 14.96 -7.44
N SER A 8 8.26 14.10 -6.54
CA SER A 8 8.19 14.38 -5.11
C SER A 8 8.57 13.12 -4.34
N PHE A 9 9.39 13.30 -3.31
CA PHE A 9 9.63 12.25 -2.34
C PHE A 9 8.48 12.22 -1.32
N PHE A 10 7.99 11.04 -1.00
CA PHE A 10 7.00 10.82 0.05
C PHE A 10 7.10 9.38 0.55
N ARG A 11 6.75 9.17 1.83
CA ARG A 11 6.62 7.83 2.39
C ARG A 11 5.18 7.38 2.24
N LEU A 12 5.02 6.16 1.76
CA LEU A 12 3.74 5.50 1.66
C LEU A 12 3.57 4.50 2.79
N ALA A 13 2.38 4.45 3.36
CA ALA A 13 2.05 3.40 4.29
C ALA A 13 1.91 2.07 3.52
N SER A 14 2.39 0.98 4.14
CA SER A 14 2.23 -0.37 3.61
C SER A 14 0.80 -0.82 3.90
N HIS A 15 -0.01 -0.89 2.85
CA HIS A 15 -1.40 -1.28 2.95
C HIS A 15 -1.65 -2.65 2.32
N ARG A 16 -2.85 -3.20 2.54
CA ARG A 16 -3.31 -4.35 1.76
C ARG A 16 -3.34 -3.94 0.28
N PRO A 17 -3.13 -4.87 -0.68
CA PRO A 17 -3.05 -4.51 -2.10
C PRO A 17 -4.23 -3.65 -2.61
N TRP A 18 -5.46 -3.97 -2.19
CA TRP A 18 -6.65 -3.21 -2.56
C TRP A 18 -6.68 -1.79 -1.98
N ASP A 19 -6.18 -1.61 -0.76
CA ASP A 19 -6.10 -0.29 -0.15
C ASP A 19 -5.12 0.60 -0.93
N THR A 20 -4.00 0.04 -1.44
CA THR A 20 -3.08 0.76 -2.34
C THR A 20 -3.77 1.22 -3.62
N VAL A 21 -4.56 0.34 -4.26
CA VAL A 21 -5.34 0.68 -5.47
C VAL A 21 -6.25 1.87 -5.23
N THR A 22 -7.06 1.81 -4.17
CA THR A 22 -8.06 2.85 -3.88
C THR A 22 -7.44 4.15 -3.35
N THR A 23 -6.30 4.05 -2.67
CA THR A 23 -5.61 5.19 -2.07
C THR A 23 -4.76 5.96 -3.07
N MET A 24 -4.22 5.29 -4.10
CA MET A 24 -3.23 5.87 -5.00
C MET A 24 -3.45 5.70 -6.50
N LEU A 25 -3.96 4.54 -6.96
CA LEU A 25 -3.91 4.19 -8.39
C LEU A 25 -5.18 4.58 -9.13
N SER A 26 -6.34 4.52 -8.47
CA SER A 26 -7.60 4.91 -9.10
C SER A 26 -7.59 6.39 -9.51
N PRO A 27 -8.29 6.78 -10.59
CA PRO A 27 -8.49 8.19 -10.94
C PRO A 27 -9.12 9.00 -9.80
N THR A 28 -9.92 8.35 -8.95
CA THR A 28 -10.58 8.97 -7.80
C THR A 28 -9.73 8.99 -6.53
N SER A 29 -8.58 8.31 -6.53
CA SER A 29 -7.68 8.23 -5.39
C SER A 29 -7.27 9.59 -4.86
N VAL A 30 -7.21 9.72 -3.54
CA VAL A 30 -6.80 10.96 -2.87
C VAL A 30 -5.33 11.29 -3.11
N TRP A 31 -4.48 10.27 -3.34
CA TRP A 31 -3.07 10.43 -3.70
C TRP A 31 -2.79 10.41 -5.21
N ASN A 32 -3.84 10.52 -6.03
CA ASN A 32 -3.74 10.83 -7.46
C ASN A 32 -4.20 12.28 -7.71
N PRO A 33 -3.45 13.30 -7.27
CA PRO A 33 -3.88 14.69 -7.32
C PRO A 33 -3.97 15.24 -8.75
N LEU A 34 -3.24 14.64 -9.69
CA LEU A 34 -3.29 14.99 -11.11
C LEU A 34 -4.43 14.27 -11.84
N ARG A 35 -5.13 13.34 -11.18
CA ARG A 35 -6.21 12.53 -11.75
C ARG A 35 -5.74 11.79 -13.00
N THR A 36 -4.49 11.32 -12.99
CA THR A 36 -3.93 10.50 -14.06
C THR A 36 -4.80 9.26 -14.23
N GLN A 37 -5.12 8.94 -15.48
CA GLN A 37 -5.94 7.79 -15.84
C GLN A 37 -5.27 7.02 -16.96
N ASP A 38 -5.25 5.70 -16.83
CA ASP A 38 -4.65 4.78 -17.79
C ASP A 38 -5.61 3.61 -18.04
N PRO A 39 -5.97 3.31 -19.29
CA PRO A 39 -6.95 2.26 -19.60
C PRO A 39 -6.55 0.86 -19.15
N GLU A 40 -5.25 0.52 -19.15
CA GLU A 40 -4.76 -0.79 -18.71
C GLU A 40 -4.89 -0.92 -17.20
N VAL A 41 -4.51 0.14 -16.47
CA VAL A 41 -4.71 0.22 -15.01
C VAL A 41 -6.20 0.09 -14.66
N ASP A 42 -7.09 0.77 -15.39
CA ASP A 42 -8.53 0.69 -15.16
C ASP A 42 -9.08 -0.74 -15.40
N ASP A 43 -8.64 -1.44 -16.45
CA ASP A 43 -9.02 -2.82 -16.73
C ASP A 43 -8.54 -3.78 -15.63
N LEU A 44 -7.26 -3.68 -15.25
CA LEU A 44 -6.68 -4.50 -14.19
C LEU A 44 -7.40 -4.29 -12.86
N ILE A 45 -7.71 -3.04 -12.50
CA ILE A 45 -8.49 -2.72 -11.29
C ILE A 45 -9.87 -3.38 -11.34
N ALA A 46 -10.57 -3.31 -12.48
CA ALA A 46 -11.89 -3.94 -12.63
C ALA A 46 -11.82 -5.47 -12.49
N ARG A 47 -10.81 -6.12 -13.09
CA ARG A 47 -10.57 -7.58 -12.98
C ARG A 47 -10.20 -7.98 -11.55
N ILE A 48 -9.40 -7.18 -10.86
CA ILE A 48 -9.07 -7.38 -9.44
C ILE A 48 -10.33 -7.35 -8.59
N GLN A 49 -11.24 -6.38 -8.80
CA GLN A 49 -12.50 -6.30 -8.05
C GLN A 49 -13.41 -7.50 -8.27
N ALA A 50 -13.38 -8.08 -9.49
CA ALA A 50 -14.23 -9.19 -9.88
C ALA A 50 -13.67 -10.58 -9.49
N SER A 51 -12.42 -10.67 -9.04
CA SER A 51 -11.71 -11.92 -8.73
C SER A 51 -11.46 -12.06 -7.23
N THR A 52 -11.06 -13.27 -6.81
CA THR A 52 -10.67 -13.57 -5.42
C THR A 52 -9.52 -14.58 -5.37
N GLY A 53 -8.86 -14.69 -4.21
CA GLY A 53 -7.83 -15.70 -3.97
C GLY A 53 -6.63 -15.58 -4.93
N SER A 54 -6.09 -16.72 -5.37
CA SER A 54 -4.85 -16.74 -6.16
C SER A 54 -4.93 -16.00 -7.50
N GLU A 55 -6.11 -15.93 -8.12
CA GLU A 55 -6.33 -15.16 -9.34
C GLU A 55 -6.20 -13.66 -9.05
N GLN A 56 -6.83 -13.20 -7.97
CA GLN A 56 -6.74 -11.80 -7.54
C GLN A 56 -5.30 -11.42 -7.17
N ASP A 57 -4.58 -12.32 -6.49
CA ASP A 57 -3.16 -12.11 -6.17
C ASP A 57 -2.29 -12.01 -7.43
N ALA A 58 -2.59 -12.78 -8.48
CA ALA A 58 -1.87 -12.70 -9.75
C ALA A 58 -2.11 -11.35 -10.43
N LEU A 59 -3.36 -10.89 -10.46
CA LEU A 59 -3.73 -9.60 -11.04
C LEU A 59 -3.11 -8.41 -10.26
N PHE A 60 -2.99 -8.50 -8.93
CA PHE A 60 -2.28 -7.48 -8.15
C PHE A 60 -0.80 -7.38 -8.53
N ARG A 61 -0.15 -8.51 -8.82
CA ARG A 61 1.25 -8.51 -9.29
C ARG A 61 1.36 -7.93 -10.69
N GLU A 62 0.45 -8.29 -11.59
CA GLU A 62 0.38 -7.74 -12.95
C GLU A 62 0.21 -6.22 -12.94
N LEU A 63 -0.70 -5.70 -12.12
CA LEU A 63 -0.87 -4.25 -11.92
C LEU A 63 0.39 -3.58 -11.36
N ASN A 64 1.03 -4.19 -10.37
CA ASN A 64 2.27 -3.67 -9.79
C ASN A 64 3.39 -3.58 -10.83
N ASP A 65 3.58 -4.64 -11.62
CA ASP A 65 4.62 -4.69 -12.65
C ASP A 65 4.37 -3.60 -13.70
N TYR A 66 3.11 -3.44 -14.16
CA TYR A 66 2.74 -2.41 -15.12
C TYR A 66 3.03 -0.99 -14.62
N VAL A 67 2.64 -0.63 -13.40
CA VAL A 67 2.86 0.75 -12.89
C VAL A 67 4.34 1.05 -12.62
N ILE A 68 5.15 0.02 -12.33
CA ILE A 68 6.60 0.14 -12.25
C ILE A 68 7.20 0.36 -13.64
N GLU A 69 6.78 -0.41 -14.64
CA GLU A 69 7.22 -0.25 -16.04
C GLU A 69 6.86 1.13 -16.62
N GLN A 70 5.70 1.67 -16.25
CA GLN A 70 5.30 3.04 -16.61
C GLN A 70 6.01 4.13 -15.79
N ALA A 71 6.89 3.75 -14.85
CA ALA A 71 7.65 4.65 -13.98
C ALA A 71 6.79 5.59 -13.14
N TRP A 72 5.62 5.14 -12.68
CA TRP A 72 4.76 5.94 -11.78
C TRP A 72 5.34 6.04 -10.38
N PHE A 73 6.04 4.99 -9.95
CA PHE A 73 6.70 4.91 -8.65
C PHE A 73 8.13 4.39 -8.82
N VAL A 74 9.02 4.91 -7.99
CA VAL A 74 10.41 4.42 -7.87
C VAL A 74 10.64 4.11 -6.39
N PRO A 75 10.24 2.92 -5.90
CA PRO A 75 10.47 2.52 -4.52
C PRO A 75 11.96 2.45 -4.22
N TRP A 76 12.38 3.02 -3.09
CA TRP A 76 13.80 3.08 -2.71
C TRP A 76 14.16 2.09 -1.61
N ASP A 77 13.33 2.04 -0.57
CA ASP A 77 13.45 1.14 0.57
C ASP A 77 12.06 0.85 1.16
N GLU A 78 11.98 -0.23 1.95
CA GLU A 78 10.88 -0.45 2.88
C GLU A 78 11.41 -0.12 4.29
N PRO A 79 10.99 0.99 4.91
CA PRO A 79 11.50 1.37 6.22
C PRO A 79 10.97 0.41 7.29
N GLU A 80 11.90 -0.21 8.03
CA GLU A 80 11.55 -1.03 9.20
C GLU A 80 11.06 -0.13 10.35
N ILE A 81 9.89 -0.47 10.91
CA ILE A 81 9.34 0.21 12.08
C ILE A 81 9.57 -0.69 13.30
N ALA A 82 10.50 -0.28 14.17
CA ALA A 82 10.72 -0.93 15.45
C ALA A 82 9.80 -0.35 16.53
N TYR A 83 9.18 -1.22 17.33
CA TYR A 83 8.38 -0.84 18.50
C TYR A 83 9.05 -1.37 19.77
N VAL A 84 9.28 -0.49 20.76
CA VAL A 84 9.99 -0.84 22.00
C VAL A 84 9.00 -0.92 23.15
N THR A 85 9.00 -2.05 23.86
CA THR A 85 8.22 -2.26 25.08
C THR A 85 9.12 -2.60 26.27
N SER A 86 8.59 -2.51 27.48
CA SER A 86 9.25 -3.08 28.66
C SER A 86 9.23 -4.61 28.60
N THR A 87 10.16 -5.25 29.31
CA THR A 87 10.22 -6.72 29.45
C THR A 87 8.95 -7.33 30.06
N ASP A 88 8.16 -6.53 30.79
CA ASP A 88 6.91 -6.96 31.44
C ASP A 88 5.69 -6.98 30.51
N ILE A 89 5.87 -6.60 29.23
CA ILE A 89 4.77 -6.47 28.25
C ILE A 89 5.09 -7.30 27.00
N ILE A 90 4.15 -8.17 26.64
CA ILE A 90 4.10 -8.83 25.34
C ILE A 90 3.33 -7.93 24.38
N ALA A 91 3.92 -7.66 23.22
CA ALA A 91 3.28 -6.95 22.11
C ALA A 91 3.40 -7.79 20.84
N VAL A 92 2.26 -8.09 20.21
CA VAL A 92 2.22 -8.87 18.97
C VAL A 92 1.97 -7.94 17.79
N GLN A 93 2.95 -7.87 16.88
CA GLN A 93 2.82 -7.10 15.65
C GLN A 93 1.76 -7.74 14.74
N GLU A 94 0.94 -6.90 14.10
CA GLU A 94 -0.02 -7.32 13.08
C GLU A 94 0.43 -6.81 11.70
N ALA A 95 0.23 -7.61 10.66
CA ALA A 95 0.53 -7.19 9.28
C ALA A 95 -0.24 -5.91 8.92
N TYR A 96 0.39 -5.04 8.13
CA TYR A 96 -0.17 -3.74 7.71
C TYR A 96 -0.45 -2.73 8.84
N SER A 97 -0.04 -3.02 10.08
CA SER A 97 -0.08 -2.06 11.18
C SER A 97 1.32 -1.57 11.52
N ALA A 98 1.51 -0.27 11.63
CA ALA A 98 2.78 0.32 12.06
C ALA A 98 3.03 0.17 13.57
N ILE A 99 1.95 0.05 14.36
CA ILE A 99 1.97 -0.10 15.82
C ILE A 99 1.10 -1.30 16.16
N PRO A 100 1.49 -2.20 17.09
CA PRO A 100 0.59 -3.25 17.56
C PRO A 100 -0.76 -2.65 18.01
N PRO A 101 -1.90 -3.17 17.56
CA PRO A 101 -3.20 -2.74 18.06
C PRO A 101 -3.30 -2.90 19.58
N LEU A 102 -4.13 -2.09 20.24
CA LEU A 102 -4.26 -2.11 21.72
C LEU A 102 -4.62 -3.49 22.28
N TYR A 103 -5.38 -4.29 21.53
CA TYR A 103 -5.76 -5.64 21.93
C TYR A 103 -4.64 -6.69 21.79
N ASN A 104 -3.52 -6.34 21.14
CA ASN A 104 -2.34 -7.19 21.01
C ASN A 104 -1.28 -6.93 22.10
N PHE A 105 -1.61 -6.13 23.13
CA PHE A 105 -0.78 -5.94 24.31
C PHE A 105 -1.30 -6.77 25.48
N ALA A 106 -0.39 -7.44 26.19
CA ALA A 106 -0.70 -8.17 27.40
C ALA A 106 0.49 -8.14 28.39
N PRO A 107 0.25 -8.30 29.70
CA PRO A 107 1.32 -8.59 30.65
C PRO A 107 2.08 -9.86 30.23
N ALA A 108 3.40 -9.88 30.46
CA ALA A 108 4.24 -11.05 30.22
C ALA A 108 4.09 -12.16 31.29
N ASN A 109 3.29 -11.90 32.33
CA ASN A 109 3.11 -12.74 33.52
C ASN A 109 1.76 -13.47 33.51
#